data_AF-A0A2H0V6H0-F1
#
_entry.id   AF-A0A2H0V6H0-F1
#
_cell.length_a   1.000
_cell.length_b   1.000
_cell.length_c   1.000
_cell.angle_alpha   90.00
_cell.angle_beta   90.00
_cell.angle_gamma   90.00
#
_symmetry.space_group_name_H-M   'P 1'
#
loop_
_entity.id
_entity.type
_entity.pdbx_description
1 polymer ?
#
loop_
_entity_poly.entity_id
_entity_poly.type
_entity_poly.pdbx_seq_one_letter_code
_entity_poly.pdbx_strand_id
1 'polypeptide(L)' 'MTTKEQFLVEHNKLSPLNLKATMSMLTVFKAEKPSLFKSNDWPVYKIRRPFIFWLTSMTMAKKAKMNDDANKSLK' A
#
# COMPACT_ATOMS: atom_id res chain seq x y z
N MET A 1 5.34 -17.63 2.48
CA MET A 1 5.27 -16.38 1.69
C MET A 1 4.11 -15.56 2.21
N THR A 2 4.26 -14.25 2.34
CA THR A 2 3.14 -13.37 2.71
C THR A 2 2.45 -12.88 1.46
N THR A 3 1.12 -13.03 1.38
CA THR A 3 0.33 -12.51 0.27
C THR A 3 0.14 -10.99 0.39
N LYS A 4 -0.35 -10.37 -0.69
CA LYS A 4 -0.66 -8.94 -0.71
C LYS A 4 -1.73 -8.58 0.33
N GLU A 5 -2.75 -9.42 0.47
CA GLU A 5 -3.86 -9.28 1.42
C GLU A 5 -3.36 -9.39 2.86
N GLN A 6 -2.52 -10.39 3.14
CA GLN A 6 -1.92 -10.57 4.46
C GLN A 6 -1.02 -9.37 4.83
N PHE A 7 -0.22 -8.89 3.88
CA PHE A 7 0.58 -7.67 4.08
C PHE A 7 -0.30 -6.46 4.40
N LEU A 8 -1.43 -6.29 3.69
CA LEU A 8 -2.36 -5.18 3.92
C LEU A 8 -2.95 -5.22 5.33
N VAL A 9 -3.42 -6.39 5.77
CA VAL A 9 -4.00 -6.59 7.11
C VAL A 9 -2.99 -6.26 8.20
N GLU A 10 -1.78 -6.83 8.10
CA GLU A 10 -0.72 -6.58 9.08
C GLU A 10 -0.26 -5.12 9.10
N HIS A 11 -0.07 -4.52 7.92
CA HIS A 11 0.29 -3.11 7.80
C HIS A 11 -0.78 -2.22 8.46
N ASN A 12 -2.06 -2.41 8.14
CA ASN A 12 -3.15 -1.59 8.65
C ASN A 12 -3.40 -1.78 10.15
N LYS A 13 -3.17 -2.98 10.69
CA LYS A 13 -3.24 -3.26 12.13
C LYS A 13 -2.18 -2.48 12.91
N LEU A 14 -0.98 -2.35 12.35
CA LEU A 14 0.16 -1.69 12.98
C LEU A 14 0.31 -0.20 12.64
N SER A 15 -0.59 0.36 11.82
CA SER A 15 -0.46 1.72 11.31
C SER A 15 -1.49 2.67 11.91
N PRO A 16 -1.13 3.93 12.19
CA PRO A 16 -2.10 4.96 12.55
C PRO A 16 -3.07 5.22 11.39
N LEU A 17 -4.20 5.85 11.69
CA LEU A 17 -5.30 6.06 10.73
C LEU A 17 -4.84 6.72 9.42
N ASN A 18 -3.93 7.71 9.50
CA ASN A 18 -3.39 8.45 8.35
C ASN A 18 -2.40 7.67 7.47
N LEU A 19 -1.98 6.48 7.92
CA LEU A 19 -1.09 5.56 7.21
C LEU A 19 -1.75 4.22 6.88
N LYS A 20 -3.04 4.05 7.20
CA LYS A 20 -3.80 2.92 6.67
C LYS A 20 -3.84 3.03 5.15
N ALA A 21 -3.69 1.89 4.51
CA ALA A 21 -3.66 1.75 3.08
C ALA A 21 -4.84 0.93 2.57
N THR A 22 -5.07 1.03 1.27
CA THR A 22 -6.03 0.21 0.53
C THR A 22 -5.30 -0.74 -0.41
N MET A 23 -6.03 -1.70 -0.96
CA MET A 23 -5.49 -2.63 -1.95
C MET A 23 -5.00 -1.92 -3.22
N SER A 24 -5.67 -0.84 -3.63
CA SER A 24 -5.28 -0.02 -4.79
C SER A 24 -3.94 0.68 -4.55
N MET A 25 -3.71 1.23 -3.35
CA MET A 25 -2.42 1.82 -2.98
C MET A 25 -1.27 0.81 -3.06
N LEU A 26 -1.50 -0.45 -2.65
CA LEU A 26 -0.51 -1.51 -2.81
C LEU A 26 -0.24 -1.82 -4.30
N THR A 27 -1.28 -1.88 -5.15
CA THR A 27 -1.09 -2.09 -6.59
C THR A 27 -0.18 -1.02 -7.19
N VAL A 28 -0.47 0.25 -6.89
CA VAL A 28 0.31 1.38 -7.42
C VAL A 28 1.72 1.39 -6.85
N PHE A 29 1.90 1.10 -5.57
CA PHE A 29 3.23 1.00 -4.97
C PHE A 29 4.10 -0.05 -5.67
N LYS A 30 3.54 -1.23 -5.98
CA LYS A 30 4.27 -2.28 -6.71
C LYS A 30 4.62 -1.84 -8.14
N ALA A 31 3.71 -1.12 -8.81
CA ALA A 31 3.95 -0.57 -10.14
C ALA A 31 5.03 0.53 -10.15
N GLU A 32 5.07 1.39 -9.13
CA GLU A 32 6.06 2.48 -9.03
C GLU A 32 7.43 2.01 -8.52
N LYS A 33 7.47 0.93 -7.74
CA LYS A 33 8.71 0.41 -7.10
C LYS A 33 8.94 -1.08 -7.40
N PRO A 34 8.94 -1.51 -8.67
CA PRO A 34 9.01 -2.94 -9.02
C PRO A 34 10.30 -3.62 -8.54
N SER A 35 11.42 -2.87 -8.47
CA SER A 35 12.73 -3.39 -8.02
C SER A 35 12.75 -3.84 -6.56
N LEU A 36 11.78 -3.42 -5.73
CA LEU A 36 11.64 -3.90 -4.35
C LEU A 36 11.07 -5.32 -4.29
N PHE A 37 10.45 -5.80 -5.37
CA PHE A 37 9.77 -7.08 -5.45
C PHE A 37 10.60 -8.05 -6.30
N LYS A 38 11.25 -9.02 -5.65
CA LYS A 38 11.99 -10.09 -6.33
C LYS A 38 11.10 -11.24 -6.82
N SER A 39 9.86 -11.30 -6.34
CA SER A 39 8.84 -12.31 -6.63
C SER A 39 7.46 -11.68 -6.45
N ASN A 40 6.40 -12.48 -6.59
CA ASN A 40 5.03 -12.03 -6.25
C ASN A 40 4.77 -11.92 -4.74
N ASP A 41 5.79 -12.11 -3.91
CA ASP A 41 5.68 -12.06 -2.45
C ASP A 41 5.64 -10.63 -1.91
N TRP A 42 5.00 -10.49 -0.74
CA TRP A 42 4.90 -9.24 0.00
C TRP A 42 5.60 -9.34 1.37
N PRO A 43 6.93 -9.51 1.42
CA PRO A 43 7.65 -9.71 2.68
C PRO A 43 7.55 -8.47 3.57
N VAL A 44 6.79 -8.58 4.67
CA VAL A 44 6.46 -7.47 5.59
C VAL A 44 7.71 -6.73 6.04
N TYR A 45 8.72 -7.45 6.55
CA TYR A 45 9.94 -6.84 7.09
C TYR A 45 10.77 -6.06 6.07
N LYS A 46 10.70 -6.43 4.78
CA LYS A 46 11.47 -5.77 3.71
C LYS A 46 10.71 -4.61 3.09
N ILE A 47 9.40 -4.76 2.92
CA ILE A 47 8.58 -3.84 2.12
C ILE A 47 7.87 -2.79 2.97
N ARG A 48 7.54 -3.08 4.24
CA ARG A 48 6.74 -2.18 5.07
C ARG A 48 7.37 -0.80 5.24
N ARG A 49 8.68 -0.73 5.50
CA ARG A 49 9.38 0.56 5.67
C ARG A 49 9.44 1.36 4.36
N PRO A 50 9.85 0.79 3.21
CA PRO A 50 9.71 1.45 1.91
C PRO A 50 8.28 1.90 1.59
N PHE A 51 7.28 1.10 1.95
CA PHE A 51 5.88 1.41 1.72
C PHE A 51 5.41 2.60 2.56
N ILE A 52 5.76 2.65 3.86
CA ILE A 52 5.47 3.80 4.71
C ILE A 52 6.14 5.06 4.16
N PHE A 53 7.41 4.98 3.77
CA PHE A 53 8.12 6.12 3.18
C PHE A 53 7.41 6.65 1.93
N TRP A 54 7.00 5.72 1.05
CA TRP A 54 6.22 6.04 -0.13
C TRP A 54 4.88 6.72 0.23
N LEU A 55 4.11 6.16 1.16
CA LEU A 55 2.84 6.75 1.65
C LEU A 55 3.03 8.15 2.22
N THR A 56 4.14 8.42 2.90
CA THR A 56 4.45 9.75 3.46
C THR A 56 4.94 10.75 2.41
N SER A 57 5.52 10.28 1.31
CA SER A 57 5.94 11.14 0.20
C SER A 57 4.79 11.58 -0.73
N MET A 58 3.61 10.96 -0.60
CA MET A 58 2.45 11.30 -1.42
C MET A 58 1.85 12.64 -1.00
N THR A 59 1.54 13.48 -2.00
CA THR A 59 0.72 14.68 -1.78
C THR A 59 -0.70 14.30 -1.37
N MET A 60 -1.38 15.20 -0.64
CA MET A 60 -2.77 14.97 -0.23
C MET A 60 -3.70 14.76 -1.44
N ALA A 61 -3.47 15.46 -2.54
CA ALA A 61 -4.21 15.29 -3.79
C ALA A 61 -4.08 13.86 -4.38
N LYS A 62 -2.87 13.29 -4.35
CA LYS A 62 -2.63 11.91 -4.82
C LYS A 62 -3.31 10.90 -3.92
N LYS A 63 -3.32 11.11 -2.60
CA LYS A 63 -4.05 10.27 -1.64
C LYS A 63 -5.57 10.33 -1.84
N ALA A 64 -6.13 11.53 -2.03
CA ALA A 64 -7.56 11.73 -2.23
C ALA A 64 -8.07 10.99 -3.48
N LYS A 65 -7.38 11.14 -4.62
CA LYS A 65 -7.75 10.46 -5.88
C LYS A 65 -7.83 8.93 -5.72
N MET A 66 -6.89 8.34 -4.98
CA MET A 66 -6.83 6.88 -4.77
C MET A 66 -7.88 6.34 -3.80
N ASN A 67 -8.39 7.19 -2.89
CA ASN A 67 -9.51 6.85 -2.00
C ASN A 67 -10.86 6.99 -2.73
N ASP A 68 -11.02 7.95 -3.62
CA ASP A 68 -12.22 8.10 -4.44
C ASP A 68 -12.40 6.92 -5.40
N ASP A 69 -11.30 6.45 -6.02
CA ASP A 69 -11.32 5.27 -6.89
C ASP A 69 -11.72 4.00 -6.12
N ALA A 70 -11.35 3.88 -4.84
CA ALA A 70 -11.74 2.74 -4.00
C ALA A 70 -13.24 2.75 -3.63
N ASN A 71 -13.83 3.93 -3.44
CA ASN A 71 -15.26 4.08 -3.16
C ASN A 71 -16.15 3.90 -4.40
N LYS A 72 -15.61 4.09 -5.61
CA LYS A 72 -16.36 3.92 -6.86
C LYS A 72 -16.51 2.46 -7.30
N SER A 73 -15.59 1.57 -6.91
CA SER A 73 -15.67 0.13 -7.18
C SER A 73 -16.60 -0.65 -6.24
N LEU A 74 -17.26 0.01 -5.28
CA LEU A 74 -18.22 -0.57 -4.33
C LEU A 74 -19.68 -0.16 -4.61
N LYS A 75 -19.95 0.53 -5.73
CA LYS A 75 -21.30 0.90 -6.17
C LYS A 75 -21.67 0.20 -7.47
#